data_AF-A0A6L7TDG7-F1
#
_entry.id   AF-A0A6L7TDG7-F1
#
_cell.length_a   1.000
_cell.length_b   1.000
_cell.length_c   1.000
_cell.angle_alpha   90.00
_cell.angle_beta   90.00
_cell.angle_gamma   90.00
#
_symmetry.space_group_name_H-M   'P 1'
#
loop_
_entity.id
_entity.type
_entity.pdbx_description
1 polymer ?
#
loop_
_entity_poly.entity_id
_entity_poly.type
_entity_poly.pdbx_seq_one_letter_code
_entity_poly.pdbx_strand_id
1 'polypeptide(L)'
;MAFAKSEFSEITKRLNLTETAVEGEVKLAPFGWGVIPGMDAENQLNHLTVTNEFPIIQTDTSGLFLPQMLNLTRHGAVSFTKGCYLGQEIVARTEHLGQVKRQLFRTRLPDLDVSVGSTIKVADRGTCTVVGVVPHQALLVGRTPKPN
;
A
#
# COMPACT_ATOMS: atom_id res chain seq x y z
N MET A 1 23.78 -25.04 16.30
CA MET A 1 23.34 -23.77 15.67
C MET A 1 21.94 -23.47 16.18
N ALA A 2 21.81 -22.53 17.11
CA ALA A 2 20.53 -22.17 17.71
C ALA A 2 19.85 -21.12 16.82
N PHE A 3 18.73 -21.48 16.19
CA PHE A 3 17.87 -20.52 15.52
C PHE A 3 17.14 -19.71 16.59
N ALA A 4 17.51 -18.43 16.71
CA ALA A 4 16.80 -17.48 17.57
C ALA A 4 15.39 -17.30 17.01
N LYS A 5 14.39 -17.74 17.79
CA LYS A 5 12.99 -17.40 17.58
C LYS A 5 12.86 -15.89 17.76
N SER A 6 12.76 -15.13 16.67
CA SER A 6 12.39 -13.72 16.76
C SER A 6 10.90 -13.66 17.09
N GLU A 7 10.58 -13.25 18.30
CA GLU A 7 9.22 -12.90 18.70
C GLU A 7 8.75 -11.72 17.84
N PHE A 8 7.78 -11.98 16.96
CA PHE A 8 7.01 -10.94 16.29
C PHE A 8 6.24 -10.20 17.39
N SER A 9 6.71 -9.01 17.78
CA SER A 9 5.91 -8.13 18.61
C SER A 9 4.72 -7.67 17.79
N GLU A 10 3.53 -7.99 18.29
CA GLU A 10 2.24 -7.65 17.74
C GLU A 10 2.13 -6.14 17.46
N ILE A 11 2.34 -5.73 16.20
CA ILE A 11 1.87 -4.43 15.72
C ILE A 11 0.38 -4.57 15.42
N THR A 12 -0.42 -4.71 16.48
CA THR A 12 -1.88 -4.65 16.40
C THR A 12 -2.30 -3.18 16.32
N LYS A 13 -1.90 -2.48 15.25
CA LYS A 13 -2.66 -1.31 14.82
C LYS A 13 -3.94 -1.86 14.22
N ARG A 14 -4.98 -1.86 15.05
CA ARG A 14 -6.36 -2.20 14.72
C ARG A 14 -6.72 -1.57 13.37
N LEU A 15 -6.66 -2.37 12.30
CA LEU A 15 -7.56 -2.17 11.19
C LEU A 15 -8.94 -2.34 11.85
N ASN A 16 -9.66 -1.25 12.04
CA ASN A 16 -11.05 -1.31 12.47
C ASN A 16 -11.84 -1.93 11.31
N LEU A 17 -11.75 -3.25 11.17
CA LEU A 17 -12.72 -4.06 10.49
C LEU A 17 -13.98 -3.91 11.34
N THR A 18 -14.84 -2.97 11.00
CA THR A 18 -16.21 -2.97 11.52
C THR A 18 -16.80 -4.31 11.13
N GLU A 19 -16.91 -5.21 12.12
CA GLU A 19 -17.60 -6.48 12.03
C GLU A 19 -19.06 -6.19 11.69
N THR A 20 -19.33 -5.99 10.41
CA THR A 20 -20.67 -6.14 9.87
C THR A 20 -20.80 -7.64 9.72
N ALA A 21 -21.27 -8.30 10.77
CA ALA A 21 -21.47 -9.74 10.78
C ALA A 21 -22.41 -10.09 9.63
N VAL A 22 -21.84 -10.63 8.55
CA VAL A 22 -22.60 -11.25 7.48
C VAL A 22 -23.02 -12.60 8.05
N GLU A 23 -24.31 -12.76 8.38
CA GLU A 23 -24.86 -14.06 8.77
C GLU A 23 -24.70 -15.03 7.58
N GLY A 24 -23.65 -15.85 7.63
CA GLY A 24 -23.32 -16.83 6.63
C GLY A 24 -22.25 -17.78 7.17
N GLU A 25 -22.48 -19.08 7.01
CA GLU A 25 -21.54 -20.12 7.47
C GLU A 25 -20.25 -20.05 6.66
N VAL A 26 -19.20 -19.46 7.21
CA VAL A 26 -17.86 -19.41 6.58
C VAL A 26 -17.16 -20.75 6.82
N LYS A 27 -17.20 -21.66 5.84
CA LYS A 27 -16.39 -22.88 5.86
C LYS A 27 -14.94 -22.56 5.55
N LEU A 28 -14.12 -22.41 6.59
CA LEU A 28 -12.66 -22.38 6.47
C LEU A 28 -12.15 -23.82 6.44
N ALA A 29 -11.70 -24.29 5.28
CA ALA A 29 -10.94 -25.54 5.22
C ALA A 29 -9.57 -25.31 5.90
N PRO A 30 -8.99 -26.31 6.59
CA PRO A 30 -7.62 -26.21 7.07
C PRO A 30 -6.72 -26.03 5.84
N PHE A 31 -6.08 -24.87 5.73
CA PHE A 31 -5.30 -24.44 4.55
C PHE A 31 -6.11 -24.02 3.31
N GLY A 32 -7.44 -23.86 3.40
CA GLY A 32 -8.25 -23.27 2.33
C GLY A 32 -8.30 -21.75 2.42
N TRP A 33 -8.29 -21.10 1.25
CA TRP A 33 -8.66 -19.68 1.16
C TRP A 33 -10.14 -19.56 1.47
N GLY A 34 -10.48 -18.85 2.57
CA GLY A 34 -11.87 -18.51 2.86
C GLY A 34 -12.36 -17.48 1.85
N VAL A 35 -13.33 -17.86 1.02
CA VAL A 35 -14.05 -16.91 0.17
C VAL A 35 -15.17 -16.32 1.02
N ILE A 36 -15.10 -15.03 1.34
CA ILE A 36 -16.19 -14.33 2.01
C ILE A 36 -17.32 -14.16 0.98
N PRO A 37 -18.52 -14.76 1.18
CA PRO A 37 -19.62 -14.64 0.24
C PRO A 37 -20.11 -13.18 0.16
N GLY A 38 -20.39 -12.68 -1.05
CA GLY A 38 -20.85 -11.30 -1.26
C GLY A 38 -19.73 -10.26 -1.38
N MET A 39 -18.47 -10.69 -1.30
CA MET A 39 -17.32 -9.87 -1.66
C MET A 39 -17.11 -9.97 -3.18
N ASP A 40 -17.41 -8.92 -3.93
CA ASP A 40 -16.66 -8.66 -5.16
C ASP A 40 -15.25 -8.29 -4.74
N ALA A 41 -14.49 -9.32 -4.37
CA ALA A 41 -13.29 -9.20 -3.52
C ALA A 41 -12.31 -8.19 -4.08
N GLU A 42 -12.21 -8.08 -5.40
CA GLU A 42 -11.34 -7.14 -6.08
C GLU A 42 -11.77 -5.67 -5.89
N ASN A 43 -13.06 -5.35 -6.03
CA ASN A 43 -13.57 -3.97 -5.91
C ASN A 43 -13.58 -3.48 -4.46
N GLN A 44 -14.03 -4.31 -3.52
CA GLN A 44 -14.06 -3.95 -2.10
C GLN A 44 -12.65 -3.81 -1.54
N LEU A 45 -11.73 -4.72 -1.88
CA LEU A 45 -10.35 -4.63 -1.48
C LEU A 45 -9.71 -3.35 -2.03
N ASN A 46 -9.90 -3.06 -3.32
CA ASN A 46 -9.38 -1.85 -3.94
C ASN A 46 -9.93 -0.57 -3.27
N HIS A 47 -11.21 -0.55 -2.90
CA HIS A 47 -11.79 0.56 -2.15
C HIS A 47 -11.15 0.75 -0.77
N LEU A 48 -10.94 -0.34 -0.03
CA LEU A 48 -10.30 -0.30 1.28
C LEU A 48 -8.83 0.14 1.18
N THR A 49 -8.09 -0.34 0.20
CA THR A 49 -6.67 -0.04 0.04
C THR A 49 -6.44 1.41 -0.39
N VAL A 50 -7.24 1.93 -1.34
CA VAL A 50 -7.22 3.35 -1.70
C VAL A 50 -7.64 4.22 -0.52
N THR A 51 -8.68 3.84 0.22
CA THR A 51 -9.17 4.61 1.38
C THR A 51 -8.14 4.69 2.51
N ASN A 52 -7.38 3.62 2.73
CA ASN A 52 -6.37 3.51 3.79
C ASN A 52 -4.96 3.94 3.34
N GLU A 53 -4.81 4.47 2.12
CA GLU A 53 -3.51 4.85 1.54
C GLU A 53 -2.48 3.71 1.60
N PHE A 54 -2.94 2.49 1.30
CA PHE A 54 -2.12 1.29 1.29
C PHE A 54 -2.06 0.75 -0.15
N PRO A 55 -0.93 0.85 -0.86
CA PRO A 55 -0.90 0.51 -2.27
C PRO A 55 -0.84 -0.99 -2.51
N ILE A 56 -1.64 -1.50 -3.44
CA ILE A 56 -1.47 -2.84 -4.03
C ILE A 56 -0.64 -2.66 -5.29
N ILE A 57 0.48 -3.39 -5.38
CA ILE A 57 1.35 -3.33 -6.56
C ILE A 57 0.80 -4.24 -7.64
N GLN A 58 0.41 -3.62 -8.76
CA GLN A 58 -0.01 -4.30 -9.99
C GLN A 58 1.14 -4.39 -10.98
N THR A 59 1.01 -5.24 -12.00
CA THR A 59 2.02 -5.48 -13.04
C THR A 59 2.61 -4.19 -13.60
N ASP A 60 1.77 -3.23 -13.96
CA ASP A 60 2.18 -1.96 -14.57
C ASP A 60 2.92 -1.02 -13.62
N THR A 61 2.84 -1.27 -12.31
CA THR A 61 3.47 -0.47 -11.25
C THR A 61 4.64 -1.17 -10.58
N SER A 62 4.92 -2.41 -10.98
CA SER A 62 5.98 -3.24 -10.40
C SER A 62 7.37 -2.66 -10.70
N GLY A 63 8.24 -2.67 -9.69
CA GLY A 63 9.62 -2.19 -9.82
C GLY A 63 9.79 -0.67 -10.03
N LEU A 64 8.71 0.11 -10.03
CA LEU A 64 8.77 1.55 -10.28
C LEU A 64 9.11 2.39 -9.04
N PHE A 65 8.92 1.85 -7.84
CA PHE A 65 8.94 2.62 -6.60
C PHE A 65 9.75 1.97 -5.50
N LEU A 66 10.43 2.80 -4.70
CA LEU A 66 10.98 2.37 -3.42
C LEU A 66 9.87 2.25 -2.36
N PRO A 67 10.03 1.39 -1.34
CA PRO A 67 9.05 1.26 -0.26
C PRO A 67 8.70 2.59 0.43
N GLN A 68 9.68 3.49 0.57
CA GLN A 68 9.45 4.82 1.13
C GLN A 68 8.51 5.67 0.28
N MET A 69 8.62 5.58 -1.06
CA MET A 69 7.75 6.33 -1.98
C MET A 69 6.30 5.87 -1.87
N LEU A 70 6.08 4.63 -1.46
CA LEU A 70 4.79 3.98 -1.28
C LEU A 70 4.23 4.13 0.15
N ASN A 71 4.85 4.94 1.01
CA ASN A 71 4.53 5.05 2.43
C ASN A 71 4.63 3.73 3.22
N LEU A 72 5.24 2.67 2.66
CA LEU A 72 5.31 1.35 3.30
C LEU A 72 6.19 1.34 4.55
N THR A 73 7.20 2.20 4.62
CA THR A 73 7.99 2.39 5.84
C THR A 73 7.14 2.97 6.99
N ARG A 74 6.23 3.90 6.70
CA ARG A 74 5.30 4.48 7.69
C ARG A 74 4.28 3.47 8.20
N HIS A 75 3.91 2.51 7.35
CA HIS A 75 3.04 1.39 7.70
C HIS A 75 3.78 0.23 8.41
N GLY A 76 5.09 0.35 8.65
CA GLY A 76 5.88 -0.69 9.32
C GLY A 76 6.15 -1.93 8.45
N ALA A 77 5.92 -1.85 7.14
CA ALA A 77 6.14 -2.96 6.21
C ALA A 77 7.63 -3.19 5.86
N VAL A 78 8.51 -2.28 6.29
CA VAL A 78 9.96 -2.41 6.16
C VAL A 78 10.57 -2.46 7.56
N SER A 79 11.36 -3.50 7.81
CA SER A 79 12.20 -3.57 8.99
C SER A 79 13.64 -3.26 8.60
N PHE A 80 14.24 -2.33 9.33
CA PHE A 80 15.67 -1.96 9.22
C PHE A 80 16.55 -2.74 10.20
N THR A 81 15.94 -3.56 11.07
CA THR A 81 16.62 -4.34 12.12
C THR A 81 16.63 -5.84 11.83
N LYS A 82 15.86 -6.31 10.85
CA LYS A 82 15.92 -7.70 10.37
C LYS A 82 17.24 -7.96 9.63
N GLY A 83 17.59 -9.24 9.49
CA GLY A 83 18.78 -9.66 8.73
C GLY A 83 18.73 -9.27 7.25
N CYS A 84 19.80 -9.62 6.52
CA CYS A 84 20.00 -9.15 5.16
C CYS A 84 18.89 -9.58 4.18
N TYR A 85 18.31 -8.62 3.46
CA TYR A 85 17.40 -8.87 2.35
C TYR A 85 17.86 -8.16 1.07
N LEU A 86 17.41 -8.67 -0.09
CA LEU A 86 17.79 -8.14 -1.39
C LEU A 86 17.35 -6.68 -1.55
N GLY A 87 18.27 -5.83 -2.03
CA GLY A 87 17.99 -4.40 -2.25
C GLY A 87 17.97 -3.53 -0.98
N GLN A 88 18.26 -4.10 0.19
CA GLN A 88 18.24 -3.36 1.46
C GLN A 88 19.21 -2.18 1.49
N GLU A 89 20.32 -2.22 0.74
CA GLU A 89 21.28 -1.12 0.69
C GLU A 89 20.62 0.15 0.17
N ILE A 90 19.84 0.02 -0.91
CA ILE A 90 19.13 1.16 -1.53
C ILE A 90 18.05 1.67 -0.58
N VAL A 91 17.30 0.76 0.04
CA VAL A 91 16.24 1.10 1.00
C VAL A 91 16.83 1.81 2.22
N ALA A 92 17.87 1.25 2.85
CA ALA A 92 18.50 1.83 4.03
C ALA A 92 19.22 3.15 3.73
N ARG A 93 19.90 3.26 2.59
CA ARG A 93 20.58 4.51 2.18
C ARG A 93 19.59 5.66 2.02
N THR A 94 18.42 5.38 1.44
CA THR A 94 17.36 6.38 1.26
C THR A 94 16.83 6.84 2.62
N GLU A 95 16.72 5.94 3.61
CA GLU A 95 16.27 6.28 4.96
C GLU A 95 17.24 7.21 5.71
N HIS A 96 18.55 6.92 5.65
CA HIS A 96 19.54 7.62 6.50
C HIS A 96 20.14 8.87 5.86
N LEU A 97 20.21 8.94 4.53
CA LEU A 97 20.92 9.99 3.80
C LEU A 97 20.02 10.75 2.81
N GLY A 98 18.83 10.24 2.53
CA GLY A 98 17.99 10.72 1.45
C GLY A 98 16.72 11.43 1.95
N GLN A 99 16.35 12.51 1.27
CA GLN A 99 14.97 12.98 1.30
C GLN A 99 14.19 12.31 0.16
N VAL A 100 13.08 11.67 0.51
CA VAL A 100 12.21 11.02 -0.46
C VAL A 100 11.45 12.10 -1.24
N LYS A 101 11.79 12.26 -2.53
CA LYS A 101 11.23 13.32 -3.40
C LYS A 101 9.86 12.99 -3.99
N ARG A 102 9.43 11.73 -3.88
CA ARG A 102 8.12 11.25 -4.35
C ARG A 102 7.42 10.48 -3.27
N GLN A 103 6.14 10.75 -3.05
CA GLN A 103 5.36 10.12 -1.99
C GLN A 103 3.97 9.75 -2.50
N LEU A 104 3.45 8.65 -1.97
CA LEU A 104 2.07 8.21 -2.14
C LEU A 104 1.13 9.19 -1.44
N PHE A 105 0.06 9.58 -2.14
CA PHE A 105 -1.02 10.39 -1.59
C PHE A 105 -2.34 10.00 -2.25
N ARG A 106 -3.43 10.14 -1.50
CA ARG A 106 -4.79 10.02 -2.04
C ARG A 106 -5.27 11.38 -2.55
N THR A 107 -5.96 11.38 -3.68
CA THR A 107 -6.68 12.55 -4.19
C THR A 107 -8.10 12.18 -4.60
N ARG A 108 -9.01 13.16 -4.52
CA ARG A 108 -10.29 13.07 -5.22
C ARG A 108 -10.03 13.36 -6.70
N LEU A 109 -10.57 12.52 -7.58
CA LEU A 109 -10.58 12.77 -9.02
C LEU A 109 -12.04 13.05 -9.45
N PRO A 110 -12.26 13.94 -10.43
CA PRO A 110 -13.54 13.96 -11.14
C PRO A 110 -13.74 12.62 -11.86
N ASP A 111 -14.90 12.42 -12.50
CA ASP A 111 -15.18 11.25 -13.33
C ASP A 111 -14.29 11.26 -14.58
N LEU A 112 -13.04 10.91 -14.36
CA LEU A 112 -11.97 10.78 -15.33
C LEU A 112 -11.65 9.31 -15.45
N ASP A 113 -11.67 8.80 -16.68
CA ASP A 113 -11.29 7.42 -16.95
C ASP A 113 -9.76 7.31 -16.85
N VAL A 114 -9.29 6.77 -15.73
CA VAL A 114 -7.88 6.63 -15.40
C VAL A 114 -7.62 5.18 -15.00
N SER A 115 -6.64 4.55 -15.65
CA SER A 115 -6.17 3.22 -15.30
C SER A 115 -4.95 3.28 -14.38
N VAL A 116 -4.74 2.22 -13.59
CA VAL A 116 -3.49 2.04 -12.84
C VAL A 116 -2.31 1.96 -13.81
N GLY A 117 -1.15 2.47 -13.40
CA GLY A 117 0.05 2.58 -14.24
C GLY A 117 0.06 3.83 -15.13
N SER A 118 -1.09 4.45 -15.38
CA SER A 118 -1.16 5.69 -16.16
C SER A 118 -0.48 6.86 -15.43
N THR A 119 -0.07 7.85 -16.21
CA THR A 119 0.61 9.05 -15.71
C THR A 119 -0.28 10.27 -15.89
N ILE A 120 -0.55 10.97 -14.79
CA ILE A 120 -1.40 12.16 -14.78
C ILE A 120 -0.65 13.36 -14.17
N LYS A 121 -1.00 14.58 -14.60
CA LYS A 121 -0.45 15.81 -14.02
C LYS A 121 -1.39 16.32 -12.93
N VAL A 122 -0.85 16.51 -11.74
CA VAL A 122 -1.59 17.07 -10.59
C VAL A 122 -0.92 18.37 -10.17
N ALA A 123 -1.72 19.41 -9.92
CA ALA A 123 -1.24 20.68 -9.39
C ALA A 123 -0.40 20.45 -8.12
N ASP A 124 0.69 21.19 -7.96
CA ASP A 124 1.64 21.11 -6.84
C ASP A 124 2.42 19.79 -6.67
N ARG A 125 1.99 18.72 -7.34
CA ARG A 125 2.60 17.37 -7.28
C ARG A 125 3.33 16.98 -8.58
N GLY A 126 3.09 17.74 -9.65
CA GLY A 126 3.69 17.51 -10.97
C GLY A 126 3.18 16.22 -11.61
N THR A 127 4.07 15.54 -12.33
CA THR A 127 3.79 14.25 -12.96
C THR A 127 3.67 13.15 -11.91
N CYS A 128 2.49 12.52 -11.83
CA CYS A 128 2.13 11.50 -10.87
C CYS A 128 1.81 10.19 -11.59
N THR A 129 2.17 9.06 -10.97
CA THR A 129 1.80 7.72 -11.46
C THR A 129 0.64 7.20 -10.64
N VAL A 130 -0.36 6.63 -11.31
CA VAL A 130 -1.56 6.07 -10.67
C VAL A 130 -1.26 4.66 -10.17
N VAL A 131 -1.57 4.38 -8.91
CA VAL A 131 -1.30 3.08 -8.25
C VAL A 131 -2.58 2.39 -7.80
N GLY A 132 -3.68 3.13 -7.64
CA GLY A 132 -5.00 2.57 -7.38
C GLY A 132 -6.10 3.56 -7.75
N VAL A 133 -7.25 3.05 -8.19
CA VAL A 133 -8.38 3.87 -8.65
C VAL A 133 -9.68 3.27 -8.14
N VAL A 134 -10.54 4.11 -7.58
CA VAL A 134 -11.92 3.80 -7.20
C VAL A 134 -12.84 4.96 -7.60
N PRO A 135 -14.18 4.81 -7.59
CA PRO A 135 -15.07 5.91 -7.92
C PRO A 135 -14.74 7.19 -7.14
N HIS A 136 -14.52 8.28 -7.88
CA HIS A 136 -14.16 9.62 -7.39
C HIS A 136 -12.84 9.74 -6.62
N GLN A 137 -12.02 8.68 -6.49
CA GLN A 137 -10.75 8.76 -5.76
C GLN A 137 -9.64 7.98 -6.46
N ALA A 138 -8.41 8.46 -6.34
CA ALA A 138 -7.25 7.73 -6.78
C ALA A 138 -6.11 7.84 -5.78
N LEU A 139 -5.30 6.79 -5.77
CA LEU A 139 -4.07 6.69 -5.03
C LEU A 139 -2.90 6.86 -5.99
N LEU A 140 -2.08 7.89 -5.76
CA LEU A 140 -1.07 8.36 -6.71
C LEU A 140 0.30 8.47 -6.04
N VAL A 141 1.37 8.28 -6.82
CA VAL A 141 2.75 8.58 -6.40
C VAL A 141 3.27 9.77 -7.20
N GLY A 142 3.38 10.91 -6.53
CA GLY A 142 3.83 12.19 -7.12
C GLY A 142 4.89 12.86 -6.27
N ARG A 143 5.28 14.10 -6.61
CA ARG A 143 6.29 14.83 -5.82
C ARG A 143 5.81 15.05 -4.39
N THR A 144 6.74 14.93 -3.45
CA THR A 144 6.51 15.32 -2.05
C THR A 144 6.27 16.83 -2.01
N PRO A 145 5.21 17.32 -1.34
CA PRO A 145 4.94 18.75 -1.30
C PRO A 145 6.02 19.41 -0.45
N LYS A 146 6.37 20.66 -0.76
CA LYS A 146 7.34 21.39 0.05
C LYS A 146 6.74 21.60 1.45
N PRO A 147 7.45 21.28 2.54
CA PRO A 147 6.98 21.64 3.88
C PRO A 147 6.87 23.17 3.95
N ASN A 148 5.71 23.66 4.38
CA ASN A 148 5.49 25.08 4.68
C ASN A 148 6.36 25.53 5.86
#